data_AF-A0A3P7IA50-F1
#
_entry.id   AF-A0A3P7IA50-F1
#
_cell.length_a   1.000
_cell.length_b   1.000
_cell.length_c   1.000
_cell.angle_alpha   90.00
_cell.angle_beta   90.00
_cell.angle_gamma   90.00
#
_symmetry.space_group_name_H-M   'P 1'
#
loop_
_entity.id
_entity.type
_entity.pdbx_description
1 polymer ?
#
loop_
_entity_poly.entity_id
_entity_poly.type
_entity_poly.pdbx_seq_one_letter_code
_entity_poly.pdbx_strand_id
1 'polypeptide(L)'
;MEENRKELEEETQRWKDQLGSYGSKLNTKKTEYMEVGGRTSETIYIDEKLIKKASTFKYLGSCISGEGGLQDKTARINASWMKWTTFTGALCNKQMPVQLESPNIPYCDPFHSAVWQ
;
A
#
# COMPACT_ATOMS: atom_id res chain seq x y z
N MET A 1 -13.20 4.25 19.61
CA MET A 1 -12.42 4.92 18.55
C MET A 1 -11.12 5.44 19.12
N GLU A 2 -11.16 6.28 20.15
CA GLU A 2 -10.01 6.65 20.97
C GLU A 2 -9.27 5.42 21.55
N GLU A 3 -10.02 4.42 22.04
CA GLU A 3 -9.47 3.17 22.58
C GLU A 3 -8.63 2.37 21.56
N ASN A 4 -9.14 2.18 20.34
CA ASN A 4 -8.39 1.52 19.24
C ASN A 4 -7.13 2.30 18.84
N ARG A 5 -7.16 3.64 18.89
CA ARG A 5 -5.98 4.47 18.57
C ARG A 5 -4.92 4.30 19.63
N LYS A 6 -5.31 4.44 20.90
CA LYS A 6 -4.39 4.30 22.02
C LYS A 6 -3.78 2.90 22.06
N GLU A 7 -4.58 1.87 21.79
CA GLU A 7 -4.10 0.50 21.63
C GLU A 7 -3.06 0.39 20.50
N LEU A 8 -3.30 1.00 19.34
CA LEU A 8 -2.36 1.01 18.22
C LEU A 8 -1.06 1.75 18.56
N GLU A 9 -1.13 2.88 19.27
CA GLU A 9 0.04 3.62 19.75
C GLU A 9 0.86 2.79 20.76
N GLU A 10 0.19 2.18 21.74
CA GLU A 10 0.79 1.29 22.73
C GLU A 10 1.45 0.08 22.07
N GLU A 11 0.80 -0.54 21.09
CA GLU A 11 1.35 -1.66 20.35
C GLU A 11 2.55 -1.26 19.50
N THR A 12 2.49 -0.09 18.86
CA THR A 12 3.61 0.41 18.07
C THR A 12 4.81 0.74 18.94
N GLN A 13 4.57 1.30 20.14
CA GLN A 13 5.63 1.53 21.12
C GLN A 13 6.26 0.22 21.60
N ARG A 14 5.43 -0.79 21.90
CA ARG A 14 5.89 -2.13 22.30
C ARG A 14 6.78 -2.76 21.24
N TRP A 15 6.38 -2.69 19.96
CA TRP A 15 7.19 -3.22 18.85
C TRP A 15 8.49 -2.46 18.69
N LYS A 16 8.47 -1.13 18.87
CA LYS A 16 9.68 -0.32 18.81
C LYS A 16 10.67 -0.68 19.92
N ASP A 17 10.21 -0.84 21.16
CA ASP A 17 11.07 -1.18 22.29
C ASP A 17 11.63 -2.60 22.13
N GLN A 18 10.82 -3.53 21.63
CA GLN A 18 11.26 -4.88 21.28
C GLN A 18 12.31 -4.87 20.15
N LEU A 19 12.14 -4.06 19.11
CA LEU A 19 13.19 -3.89 18.08
C LEU A 19 14.47 -3.31 18.68
N GLY A 20 14.33 -2.37 19.62
CA GLY A 20 15.42 -1.76 20.37
C GLY A 20 16.25 -2.78 21.16
N SER A 21 15.60 -3.77 21.78
CA SER A 21 16.30 -4.82 22.54
C SER A 21 17.17 -5.72 21.65
N TYR A 22 16.83 -5.85 20.36
CA TYR A 22 17.64 -6.53 19.35
C TYR A 22 18.67 -5.62 18.67
N GLY A 23 18.85 -4.37 19.14
CA GLY A 23 19.80 -3.41 18.56
C GLY A 23 19.31 -2.74 17.27
N SER A 24 18.02 -2.88 16.94
CA SER A 24 17.40 -2.23 15.78
C SER A 24 16.63 -0.98 16.19
N LYS A 25 16.50 0.00 15.28
CA LYS A 25 15.77 1.24 15.54
C LYS A 25 14.70 1.49 14.47
N LEU A 26 13.48 1.78 14.91
CA LEU A 26 12.40 2.17 14.02
C LEU A 26 12.71 3.53 13.34
N ASN A 27 12.60 3.58 12.02
CA ASN A 27 12.79 4.81 11.26
C ASN A 27 11.49 5.61 11.16
N THR A 28 11.20 6.42 12.17
CA THR A 28 10.00 7.27 12.23
C THR A 28 9.90 8.32 11.12
N LYS A 29 10.94 8.54 10.30
CA LYS A 29 10.85 9.41 9.10
C LYS A 29 10.28 8.67 7.89
N LYS A 30 10.49 7.36 7.81
CA LYS A 30 9.98 6.49 6.73
C LYS A 30 8.69 5.77 7.12
N THR A 31 8.41 5.62 8.40
CA THR A 31 7.15 5.04 8.89
C THR A 31 5.99 5.98 8.58
N GLU A 32 4.95 5.41 8.00
CA GLU A 32 3.66 6.05 7.71
C GLU A 32 2.57 5.08 8.18
N TYR A 33 1.40 5.61 8.53
CA TYR A 33 0.23 4.79 8.87
C TYR A 33 -0.87 4.99 7.82
N MET A 34 -1.68 3.96 7.62
CA MET A 34 -2.82 4.00 6.72
C MET A 34 -4.02 3.41 7.43
N GLU A 35 -5.19 3.99 7.20
CA GLU A 35 -6.45 3.51 7.75
C GLU A 35 -7.31 2.96 6.62
N VAL A 36 -7.83 1.75 6.82
CA VAL A 36 -8.71 1.10 5.85
C VAL A 36 -10.17 1.39 6.19
N GLY A 37 -10.91 1.95 5.24
CA GLY A 37 -12.33 2.30 5.37
C GLY A 37 -12.60 3.69 5.94
N GLY A 38 -11.60 4.58 5.98
CA GLY A 38 -11.77 6.03 6.20
C GLY A 38 -12.49 6.41 7.49
N ARG A 39 -12.16 5.78 8.62
CA ARG A 39 -12.97 5.87 9.85
C ARG A 39 -12.58 7.05 10.75
N THR A 40 -11.42 7.70 10.57
CA THR A 40 -10.96 8.78 11.47
C THR A 40 -10.07 9.83 10.79
N SER A 41 -10.13 11.09 11.24
CA SER A 41 -9.18 12.16 10.88
C SER A 41 -8.02 12.31 11.89
N GLU A 42 -8.02 11.48 12.93
CA GLU A 42 -7.09 11.57 14.04
C GLU A 42 -5.68 11.10 13.64
N THR A 43 -4.68 11.71 14.30
CA THR A 43 -3.27 11.43 14.03
C THR A 43 -2.65 10.55 15.11
N ILE A 44 -1.68 9.74 14.68
CA ILE A 44 -0.96 8.77 15.51
C ILE A 44 0.43 9.32 15.86
N TYR A 45 0.84 9.13 17.11
CA TYR A 45 2.16 9.51 17.61
C TYR A 45 2.98 8.27 17.99
N ILE A 46 4.28 8.31 17.68
CA ILE A 46 5.28 7.34 18.18
C ILE A 46 6.44 8.16 18.72
N ASP A 47 6.85 7.93 19.98
CA ASP A 47 7.82 8.80 20.68
C ASP A 47 7.50 10.30 20.56
N GLU A 48 6.25 10.70 20.81
CA GLU A 48 5.81 12.10 20.69
C GLU A 48 5.95 12.68 19.27
N LYS A 49 6.33 11.86 18.29
CA LYS A 49 6.48 12.27 16.90
C LYS A 49 5.28 11.84 16.08
N LEU A 50 4.71 12.83 15.39
CA LEU A 50 3.63 12.64 14.45
C LEU A 50 4.06 11.71 13.31
N ILE A 51 3.30 10.65 13.08
CA ILE A 51 3.47 9.77 11.93
C ILE A 51 2.57 10.25 10.80
N LYS A 52 3.08 10.23 9.57
CA LYS A 52 2.32 10.68 8.41
C LYS A 52 1.21 9.68 8.08
N LYS A 53 0.02 10.19 7.78
CA LYS A 53 -1.09 9.39 7.23
C LYS A 53 -0.92 9.26 5.72
N ALA A 54 -0.89 8.03 5.23
CA ALA A 54 -0.86 7.72 3.80
C ALA A 54 -2.25 7.27 3.30
N SER A 55 -2.59 7.63 2.06
CA SER A 55 -3.79 7.14 1.36
C SER A 55 -3.56 5.82 0.62
N THR A 56 -2.30 5.52 0.30
CA THR A 56 -1.87 4.29 -0.36
C THR A 56 -0.52 3.89 0.21
N PHE A 57 -0.33 2.59 0.45
CA PHE A 57 0.89 2.03 1.00
C PHE A 57 1.52 1.05 0.02
N LYS A 58 2.83 1.17 -0.23
CA LYS A 58 3.60 0.22 -1.04
C LYS A 58 4.25 -0.83 -0.13
N TYR A 59 3.83 -2.08 -0.28
CA TYR A 59 4.37 -3.21 0.47
C TYR A 59 4.84 -4.31 -0.48
N LEU A 60 6.14 -4.64 -0.40
CA LEU A 60 6.78 -5.70 -1.21
C LEU A 60 6.43 -5.63 -2.71
N GLY A 61 6.40 -4.40 -3.23
CA GLY A 61 6.08 -4.13 -4.63
C GLY A 61 4.59 -4.05 -4.97
N SER A 62 3.67 -4.31 -4.05
CA SER A 62 2.22 -4.13 -4.25
C SER A 62 1.73 -2.85 -3.58
N CYS A 63 0.74 -2.18 -4.18
CA CYS A 63 0.10 -0.99 -3.60
C CYS A 63 -1.26 -1.32 -2.99
N ILE A 64 -1.47 -0.96 -1.74
CA ILE A 64 -2.72 -1.15 -0.97
C ILE A 64 -3.36 0.21 -0.73
N SER A 65 -4.64 0.35 -1.04
CA SER A 65 -5.42 1.58 -0.82
C SER A 65 -6.03 1.63 0.58
N GLY A 66 -6.24 2.83 1.11
CA GLY A 66 -7.07 3.08 2.30
C GLY A 66 -8.54 2.66 2.13
N GLU A 67 -8.98 2.29 0.93
CA GLU A 67 -10.29 1.65 0.72
C GLU A 67 -10.26 0.13 0.87
N GLY A 68 -9.08 -0.45 1.13
CA GLY A 68 -8.87 -1.90 1.29
C GLY A 68 -8.60 -2.64 -0.02
N GLY A 69 -8.58 -1.94 -1.16
CA GLY A 69 -8.27 -2.51 -2.46
C GLY A 69 -6.76 -2.65 -2.72
N LEU A 70 -6.36 -3.74 -3.40
CA LEU A 70 -5.00 -3.87 -3.93
C LEU A 70 -4.97 -3.35 -5.38
N GLN A 71 -4.31 -2.22 -5.59
CA GLN A 71 -4.39 -1.46 -6.85
C GLN A 71 -3.74 -2.18 -8.04
N ASP A 72 -2.80 -3.10 -7.78
CA ASP A 72 -1.90 -3.64 -8.81
C ASP A 72 -2.26 -5.07 -9.29
N LYS A 73 -3.31 -5.71 -8.76
CA LYS A 73 -3.66 -7.09 -9.19
C LYS A 73 -4.14 -7.10 -10.63
N THR A 74 -5.13 -6.27 -10.93
CA THR A 74 -5.78 -6.24 -12.24
C THR A 74 -4.83 -5.77 -13.33
N ALA A 75 -4.01 -4.74 -13.04
CA ALA A 75 -3.02 -4.23 -13.97
C ALA A 75 -1.97 -5.28 -14.35
N ARG A 76 -1.39 -6.01 -13.38
CA ARG A 76 -0.41 -7.08 -13.67
C ARG A 76 -1.01 -8.26 -14.42
N ILE A 77 -2.23 -8.68 -14.06
CA ILE A 77 -2.93 -9.76 -14.75
C ILE A 77 -3.18 -9.36 -16.20
N ASN A 78 -3.69 -8.15 -16.44
CA ASN A 78 -3.93 -7.63 -17.78
C ASN A 78 -2.64 -7.50 -18.59
N ALA A 79 -1.56 -6.96 -18.00
CA ALA A 79 -0.27 -6.84 -18.69
C ALA A 79 0.32 -8.21 -19.06
N SER A 80 0.24 -9.18 -18.13
CA SER A 80 0.70 -10.55 -18.38
C SER A 80 -0.15 -11.23 -19.46
N TRP A 81 -1.47 -11.00 -19.43
CA TRP A 81 -2.40 -11.52 -20.42
C TRP A 81 -2.13 -10.93 -21.80
N MET A 82 -1.99 -9.60 -21.91
CA MET A 82 -1.66 -8.93 -23.17
C MET A 82 -0.32 -9.39 -23.75
N LYS A 83 0.68 -9.64 -22.89
CA LYS A 83 1.97 -10.19 -23.34
C LYS A 83 1.82 -11.63 -23.85
N TRP A 84 1.01 -12.44 -23.17
CA TRP A 84 0.75 -13.82 -23.57
C TRP A 84 -0.05 -13.90 -24.88
N THR A 85 -1.08 -13.08 -25.06
CA THR A 85 -1.86 -13.02 -26.32
C THR A 85 -1.00 -12.54 -27.49
N THR A 86 -0.16 -11.52 -27.26
CA THR A 86 0.79 -11.03 -28.27
C THR A 86 1.79 -12.11 -28.70
N PHE A 87 2.29 -12.91 -27.76
CA PHE A 87 3.25 -13.98 -28.06
C PHE A 87 2.60 -15.19 -28.75
N THR A 88 1.38 -15.56 -28.35
CA THR A 88 0.72 -16.78 -28.84
C THR A 88 -0.16 -16.56 -30.07
N GLY A 89 -0.49 -15.32 -30.41
CA GLY A 89 -1.40 -15.01 -31.52
C GLY A 89 -2.85 -15.47 -31.27
N ALA A 90 -3.20 -15.82 -30.03
CA ALA A 90 -4.53 -16.26 -29.66
C ALA A 90 -5.54 -15.10 -29.77
N LEU A 91 -6.37 -15.12 -30.82
CA LEU A 91 -7.49 -14.21 -31.01
C LEU A 91 -8.64 -14.62 -30.09
N CYS A 92 -8.92 -13.81 -29.06
CA CYS A 92 -9.85 -14.15 -27.98
C CYS A 92 -11.30 -14.47 -28.44
N ASN A 93 -11.94 -15.34 -27.66
CA ASN A 93 -13.36 -15.64 -27.64
C ASN A 93 -14.21 -14.39 -27.26
N LYS A 94 -15.35 -14.19 -27.91
CA LYS A 94 -16.21 -12.98 -27.82
C LYS A 94 -16.91 -12.77 -26.47
N GLN A 95 -16.86 -13.74 -25.57
CA GLN A 95 -17.52 -13.69 -24.25
C GLN A 95 -16.63 -13.14 -23.12
N MET A 96 -15.35 -12.82 -23.40
CA MET A 96 -14.49 -12.21 -22.40
C MET A 96 -14.83 -10.72 -22.27
N PRO A 97 -15.29 -10.22 -21.11
CA PRO A 97 -15.72 -8.85 -20.99
C PRO A 97 -14.54 -7.89 -21.23
N VAL A 98 -14.66 -7.10 -22.29
CA VAL A 98 -13.72 -6.04 -22.71
C VAL A 98 -13.77 -4.83 -21.75
N GLN A 99 -14.57 -4.88 -20.69
CA GLN A 99 -14.62 -3.84 -19.67
C GLN A 99 -13.55 -4.07 -18.60
N LEU A 100 -12.30 -3.91 -19.01
CA LEU A 100 -11.24 -3.45 -18.14
C LEU A 100 -10.61 -2.22 -18.81
N GLU A 101 -11.46 -1.28 -19.25
CA GLU A 101 -11.01 0.11 -19.21
C GLU A 101 -10.58 0.34 -17.77
N SER A 102 -9.28 0.58 -17.61
CA SER A 102 -8.79 1.06 -16.33
C SER A 102 -9.60 2.32 -16.07
N PRO A 103 -10.37 2.41 -14.96
CA PRO A 103 -10.69 3.72 -14.44
C PRO A 103 -9.36 4.48 -14.34
N ASN A 104 -9.37 5.80 -14.33
CA ASN A 104 -8.20 6.60 -13.94
C ASN A 104 -7.80 6.26 -12.49
N ILE A 105 -7.30 5.05 -12.28
CA ILE A 105 -6.61 4.59 -11.10
C ILE A 105 -5.26 5.24 -11.26
N PRO A 106 -4.84 6.13 -10.34
CA PRO A 106 -3.52 6.73 -10.41
C PRO A 106 -2.51 5.60 -10.52
N TYR A 107 -1.92 5.45 -11.70
CA TYR A 107 -0.81 4.55 -11.95
C TYR A 107 0.28 4.95 -10.96
N CYS A 108 0.49 4.12 -9.94
CA CYS A 108 1.61 4.30 -9.03
C CYS A 108 2.87 4.01 -9.84
N ASP A 109 3.50 5.08 -10.32
CA ASP A 109 4.79 5.00 -10.99
C ASP A 109 5.76 4.14 -10.15
N PRO A 110 6.25 3.01 -10.68
CA PRO A 110 7.21 2.16 -10.00
C PRO A 110 8.48 2.92 -9.55
N PHE A 111 8.77 4.07 -10.17
CA PHE A 111 10.00 4.85 -10.02
C PHE A 111 9.90 6.10 -9.15
N HIS A 112 8.71 6.51 -8.66
CA HIS A 112 8.58 7.77 -7.91
C HIS A 112 9.26 7.77 -6.52
N SER A 113 9.84 6.65 -6.08
CA SER A 113 10.62 6.57 -4.84
C SER A 113 11.96 5.82 -5.01
N ALA A 114 12.54 5.84 -6.21
CA ALA A 114 13.91 5.42 -6.43
C ALA A 114 14.82 6.65 -6.60
N VAL A 115 14.92 7.47 -5.55
CA VAL A 115 16.12 8.28 -5.30
C VAL A 115 16.79 7.69 -4.07
N TRP A 116 17.68 6.74 -4.31
CA TRP A 116 18.70 6.38 -3.33
C TRP A 116 19.86 7.37 -3.54
N GLN A 117 19.87 8.44 -2.75
CA GLN A 117 21.09 9.21 -2.45
C GLN A 117 21.58 8.79 -1.07
#